data_AF-A0A7G8WD12-F1
#
_entry.id   AF-A0A7G8WD12-F1
#
_cell.length_a   1.000
_cell.length_b   1.000
_cell.length_c   1.000
_cell.angle_alpha   90.00
_cell.angle_beta   90.00
_cell.angle_gamma   90.00
#
_symmetry.space_group_name_H-M   'P 1'
#
loop_
_entity.id
_entity.type
_entity.pdbx_description
1 polymer ?
#
loop_
_entity_poly.entity_id
_entity_poly.type
_entity_poly.pdbx_seq_one_letter_code
_entity_poly.pdbx_strand_id
1 'polypeptide(L)'
;MKKTTLILICLFSTIISAQNFVDLDCETGFKKIQTEIESTPQVDYKLIYSQRKYGDESFEFSEGIIVIKQISDESTYNDIAQIIGRIGVENNLTKIIALRNCDAGRLYLRKNELTSEQQNLLSESVIAEVDIDLLKSLSKKEKKKHKKKRDLIELVSKESCKKLAEFGTDKLTMESFNQIVSGTSANYAEKTMKIYELPFEESVDEFLNDLMSHLMFDCQIVREFMNSQ
;
A
#
# COMPACT_ATOMS: atom_id res chain seq x y z
N MET A 1 2.19 8.11 32.87
CA MET A 1 2.74 6.74 32.88
C MET A 1 1.80 5.65 32.31
N LYS A 2 0.47 5.83 32.19
CA LYS A 2 -0.41 4.79 31.62
C LYS A 2 -0.49 4.72 30.07
N LYS A 3 -0.11 5.78 29.35
CA LYS A 3 -0.21 5.84 27.87
C LYS A 3 0.99 5.25 27.12
N THR A 4 2.18 5.34 27.70
CA THR A 4 3.43 4.85 27.09
C THR A 4 3.50 3.32 27.03
N THR A 5 2.92 2.62 28.01
CA THR A 5 2.96 1.15 28.06
C THR A 5 2.05 0.49 27.01
N LEU A 6 0.95 1.15 26.62
CA LEU A 6 0.03 0.61 25.61
C LEU A 6 0.63 0.66 24.19
N ILE A 7 1.33 1.75 23.87
CA ILE A 7 1.99 1.95 22.56
C ILE A 7 3.10 0.91 22.34
N LEU A 8 3.83 0.57 23.40
CA LEU A 8 4.91 -0.43 23.34
C LEU A 8 4.40 -1.84 23.00
N ILE A 9 3.17 -2.19 23.41
CA ILE A 9 2.55 -3.49 23.14
C ILE A 9 2.08 -3.58 21.67
N CYS A 10 1.57 -2.48 21.09
CA CYS A 10 1.13 -2.45 19.69
C CYS A 10 2.27 -2.68 18.68
N LEU A 11 3.51 -2.27 19.00
CA LEU A 11 4.64 -2.43 18.07
C LEU A 11 5.15 -3.86 17.91
N PHE A 12 4.96 -4.74 18.89
CA PHE A 12 5.45 -6.12 18.76
C PHE A 12 4.67 -6.92 17.71
N SER A 13 3.45 -6.51 17.36
CA SER A 13 2.65 -7.12 16.30
C SER A 13 2.77 -6.43 14.94
N THR A 14 3.14 -5.14 14.88
CA THR A 14 3.13 -4.36 13.62
C THR A 14 4.43 -4.40 12.81
N ILE A 15 5.48 -5.10 13.28
CA ILE A 15 6.68 -5.34 12.46
C ILE A 15 6.38 -6.30 11.28
N ILE A 16 5.26 -7.02 11.34
CA ILE A 16 4.72 -7.73 10.18
C ILE A 16 3.70 -6.79 9.54
N SER A 17 4.04 -6.22 8.38
CA SER A 17 3.13 -5.57 7.42
C SER A 17 3.29 -4.06 7.18
N ALA A 18 4.52 -3.60 6.91
CA ALA A 18 4.73 -2.73 5.73
C ALA A 18 4.79 -3.56 4.43
N GLN A 19 4.31 -4.81 4.50
CA GLN A 19 4.42 -5.83 3.48
C GLN A 19 3.39 -5.52 2.42
N ASN A 20 3.87 -5.50 1.18
CA ASN A 20 3.01 -5.60 0.03
C ASN A 20 2.00 -6.73 0.27
N PHE A 21 0.73 -6.46 0.05
CA PHE A 21 -0.25 -7.53 0.01
C PHE A 21 0.11 -8.43 -1.18
N VAL A 22 0.17 -9.74 -0.96
CA VAL A 22 0.42 -10.72 -2.02
C VAL A 22 -0.53 -11.90 -1.82
N ASP A 23 -1.39 -12.16 -2.80
CA ASP A 23 -2.28 -13.32 -2.85
C ASP A 23 -2.26 -13.89 -4.27
N LEU A 24 -1.46 -14.93 -4.46
CA LEU A 24 -1.23 -15.57 -5.76
C LEU A 24 -2.06 -16.85 -5.96
N ASP A 25 -3.07 -17.07 -5.12
CA ASP A 25 -4.10 -18.08 -5.35
C ASP A 25 -5.15 -17.50 -6.32
N CYS A 26 -5.46 -18.19 -7.41
CA CYS A 26 -6.50 -17.78 -8.36
C CYS A 26 -7.69 -18.75 -8.43
N GLU A 27 -7.75 -19.73 -7.53
CA GLU A 27 -8.89 -20.64 -7.42
C GLU A 27 -10.06 -19.96 -6.71
N THR A 28 -9.77 -19.13 -5.71
CA THR A 28 -10.79 -18.49 -4.86
C THR A 28 -10.53 -16.98 -4.65
N GLY A 29 -11.49 -16.27 -4.03
CA GLY A 29 -11.32 -14.87 -3.61
C GLY A 29 -11.59 -13.81 -4.67
N PHE A 30 -12.22 -14.17 -5.79
CA PHE A 30 -12.68 -13.20 -6.79
C PHE A 30 -13.87 -12.40 -6.25
N LYS A 31 -13.76 -11.08 -6.36
CA LYS A 31 -14.85 -10.12 -6.13
C LYS A 31 -15.55 -9.85 -7.45
N LYS A 32 -16.80 -9.41 -7.37
CA LYS A 32 -17.56 -8.99 -8.55
C LYS A 32 -17.72 -7.48 -8.55
N ILE A 33 -17.55 -6.87 -9.72
CA ILE A 33 -17.85 -5.46 -9.94
C ILE A 33 -18.92 -5.31 -11.01
N GLN A 34 -19.89 -4.44 -10.77
CA GLN A 34 -20.88 -4.07 -11.78
C GLN A 34 -20.27 -3.05 -12.73
N THR A 35 -20.57 -3.20 -14.02
CA THR A 35 -20.12 -2.27 -15.06
C THR A 35 -21.34 -1.62 -15.72
N GLU A 36 -21.13 -0.46 -16.33
CA GLU A 36 -22.14 0.21 -17.16
C GLU A 36 -22.08 -0.25 -18.64
N ILE A 37 -21.27 -1.28 -18.94
CA ILE A 37 -21.07 -1.80 -20.29
C ILE A 37 -22.08 -2.93 -20.52
N GLU A 38 -23.02 -2.73 -21.44
CA GLU A 38 -24.11 -3.68 -21.70
C GLU A 38 -23.61 -5.09 -22.07
N SER A 39 -22.53 -5.20 -22.85
CA SER A 39 -21.94 -6.48 -23.26
C SER A 39 -21.18 -7.20 -22.14
N THR A 40 -20.86 -6.52 -21.04
CA THR A 40 -20.11 -7.09 -19.91
C THR A 40 -20.61 -6.47 -18.61
N PRO A 41 -21.87 -6.71 -18.20
CA PRO A 41 -22.50 -5.99 -17.09
C PRO A 41 -21.88 -6.30 -15.73
N GLN A 42 -21.12 -7.39 -15.65
CA GLN A 42 -20.42 -7.81 -14.45
C GLN A 42 -19.07 -8.42 -14.81
N VAL A 43 -18.07 -8.13 -13.99
CA VAL A 43 -16.71 -8.63 -14.13
C VAL A 43 -16.24 -9.21 -12.80
N ASP A 44 -15.58 -10.36 -12.87
CA ASP A 44 -14.92 -10.98 -11.73
C ASP A 44 -13.46 -10.51 -11.68
N TYR A 45 -13.02 -9.94 -10.55
CA TYR A 45 -11.65 -9.48 -10.36
C TYR A 45 -11.06 -9.94 -9.03
N LYS A 46 -9.74 -10.06 -8.97
CA LYS A 46 -8.99 -10.30 -7.74
C LYS A 46 -7.79 -9.38 -7.68
N LEU A 47 -7.65 -8.63 -6.57
CA LEU A 47 -6.40 -7.96 -6.24
C LEU A 47 -5.43 -9.03 -5.76
N ILE A 48 -4.32 -9.22 -6.45
CA ILE A 48 -3.33 -10.27 -6.14
C ILE A 48 -2.02 -9.68 -5.58
N TYR A 49 -1.84 -8.38 -5.80
CA TYR A 49 -0.74 -7.63 -5.22
C TYR A 49 -1.19 -6.21 -4.95
N SER A 50 -0.81 -5.65 -3.81
CA SER A 50 -0.81 -4.20 -3.66
C SER A 50 0.33 -3.70 -2.79
N GLN A 51 0.81 -2.52 -3.13
CA GLN A 51 1.84 -1.82 -2.40
C GLN A 51 1.42 -0.37 -2.22
N ARG A 52 1.37 0.08 -0.96
CA ARG A 52 1.14 1.49 -0.67
C ARG A 52 2.24 2.34 -1.31
N LYS A 53 1.82 3.41 -1.98
CA LYS A 53 2.72 4.40 -2.55
C LYS A 53 2.78 5.62 -1.62
N TYR A 54 3.98 5.96 -1.21
CA TYR A 54 4.27 7.17 -0.46
C TYR A 54 4.77 8.22 -1.45
N GLY A 55 4.04 9.33 -1.57
CA GLY A 55 4.45 10.45 -2.40
C GLY A 55 3.83 11.76 -1.93
N ASP A 56 4.23 12.85 -2.59
CA ASP A 56 3.77 14.21 -2.30
C ASP A 56 2.25 14.36 -2.30
N GLU A 57 1.55 13.44 -2.95
CA GLU A 57 0.13 13.56 -3.25
C GLU A 57 -0.77 12.74 -2.29
N SER A 58 -0.35 11.55 -1.84
CA SER A 58 -1.13 10.74 -0.88
C SER A 58 -0.29 9.60 -0.27
N PHE A 59 -0.75 9.09 0.87
CA PHE A 59 -0.26 7.89 1.58
C PHE A 59 -1.34 6.79 1.66
N GLU A 60 -2.56 7.06 1.19
CA GLU A 60 -3.67 6.08 1.22
C GLU A 60 -3.80 5.30 -0.09
N PHE A 61 -3.04 5.70 -1.11
CA PHE A 61 -3.11 5.06 -2.41
C PHE A 61 -2.07 3.97 -2.56
N SER A 62 -2.42 2.97 -3.34
CA SER A 62 -1.55 1.85 -3.65
C SER A 62 -1.35 1.69 -5.14
N GLU A 63 -0.26 1.05 -5.52
CA GLU A 63 -0.17 0.38 -6.80
C GLU A 63 -0.65 -1.05 -6.61
N GLY A 64 -1.32 -1.61 -7.61
CA GLY A 64 -1.87 -2.95 -7.52
C GLY A 64 -1.71 -3.75 -8.80
N ILE A 65 -1.65 -5.06 -8.64
CA ILE A 65 -1.82 -6.02 -9.72
C ILE A 65 -3.15 -6.72 -9.50
N ILE A 66 -3.99 -6.71 -10.52
CA ILE A 66 -5.28 -7.38 -10.50
C ILE A 66 -5.34 -8.47 -11.56
N VAL A 67 -6.05 -9.53 -11.25
CA VAL A 67 -6.47 -10.54 -12.23
C VAL A 67 -7.92 -10.29 -12.56
N ILE A 68 -8.26 -10.20 -13.85
CA ILE A 68 -9.63 -10.01 -14.31
C ILE A 68 -10.06 -11.22 -15.11
N LYS A 69 -11.21 -11.78 -14.76
CA LYS A 69 -11.92 -12.84 -15.49
C LYS A 69 -13.14 -12.24 -16.18
N GLN A 70 -13.58 -12.88 -17.26
CA GLN A 70 -14.83 -12.55 -17.97
C GLN A 70 -14.85 -11.14 -18.58
N ILE A 71 -13.71 -10.65 -19.09
CA ILE A 71 -13.73 -9.54 -20.05
C ILE A 71 -14.19 -10.10 -21.40
N SER A 72 -15.18 -9.48 -22.03
CA SER A 72 -15.63 -9.88 -23.36
C SER A 72 -14.52 -9.65 -24.38
N ASP A 73 -14.34 -10.58 -25.33
CA ASP A 73 -13.41 -10.39 -26.44
C ASP A 73 -13.83 -9.23 -27.37
N GLU A 74 -15.09 -8.78 -27.26
CA GLU A 74 -15.63 -7.62 -27.97
C GLU A 74 -15.43 -6.30 -27.20
N SER A 75 -14.93 -6.33 -25.96
CA SER A 75 -14.72 -5.12 -25.16
C SER A 75 -13.69 -4.21 -25.81
N THR A 76 -14.05 -2.93 -25.96
CA THR A 76 -13.09 -1.94 -26.46
C THR A 76 -12.05 -1.60 -25.41
N TYR A 77 -10.92 -1.02 -25.83
CA TYR A 77 -9.91 -0.51 -24.89
C TYR A 77 -10.51 0.47 -23.87
N ASN A 78 -11.48 1.30 -24.28
CA ASN A 78 -12.13 2.26 -23.39
C ASN A 78 -13.00 1.55 -22.34
N ASP A 79 -13.68 0.48 -22.72
CA ASP A 79 -14.48 -0.34 -21.80
C ASP A 79 -13.60 -1.01 -20.75
N ILE A 80 -12.49 -1.59 -21.20
CA ILE A 80 -11.47 -2.20 -20.33
C ILE A 80 -10.89 -1.16 -19.36
N ALA A 81 -10.54 0.03 -19.85
CA ALA A 81 -10.03 1.12 -19.02
C ALA A 81 -11.06 1.58 -17.97
N GLN A 82 -12.36 1.64 -18.32
CA GLN A 82 -13.42 1.98 -17.37
C GLN A 82 -13.59 0.91 -16.29
N ILE A 83 -13.58 -0.37 -16.66
CA ILE A 83 -13.64 -1.49 -15.70
C ILE A 83 -12.49 -1.41 -14.71
N ILE A 84 -11.26 -1.28 -15.22
CA ILE A 84 -10.05 -1.17 -14.41
C ILE A 84 -10.09 0.08 -13.53
N GLY A 85 -10.54 1.21 -14.09
CA GLY A 85 -10.71 2.46 -13.36
C GLY A 85 -11.65 2.33 -12.17
N ARG A 86 -12.79 1.66 -12.35
CA ARG A 86 -13.75 1.38 -11.25
C ARG A 86 -13.13 0.50 -10.17
N ILE A 87 -12.46 -0.59 -10.56
CA ILE A 87 -11.74 -1.46 -9.63
C ILE A 87 -10.69 -0.65 -8.84
N GLY A 88 -9.99 0.26 -9.51
CA GLY A 88 -9.02 1.14 -8.89
C GLY A 88 -9.60 2.07 -7.86
N VAL A 89 -10.70 2.74 -8.19
CA VAL A 89 -11.40 3.61 -7.24
C VAL A 89 -11.90 2.82 -6.02
N GLU A 90 -12.50 1.64 -6.22
CA GLU A 90 -12.99 0.80 -5.12
C GLU A 90 -11.87 0.30 -4.17
N ASN A 91 -10.66 0.12 -4.70
CA ASN A 91 -9.53 -0.43 -3.95
C ASN A 91 -8.43 0.61 -3.65
N ASN A 92 -8.70 1.91 -3.85
CA ASN A 92 -7.75 3.00 -3.66
C ASN A 92 -6.41 2.81 -4.41
N LEU A 93 -6.47 2.33 -5.66
CA LEU A 93 -5.30 2.09 -6.49
C LEU A 93 -5.05 3.27 -7.45
N THR A 94 -3.87 3.89 -7.39
CA THR A 94 -3.44 4.93 -8.35
C THR A 94 -2.71 4.38 -9.55
N LYS A 95 -2.27 3.12 -9.49
CA LYS A 95 -1.69 2.41 -10.63
C LYS A 95 -2.14 0.96 -10.62
N ILE A 96 -2.55 0.46 -11.76
CA ILE A 96 -3.03 -0.91 -11.91
C ILE A 96 -2.37 -1.59 -13.09
N ILE A 97 -1.84 -2.78 -12.85
CA ILE A 97 -1.55 -3.76 -13.90
C ILE A 97 -2.65 -4.82 -13.88
N ALA A 98 -3.43 -4.89 -14.95
CA ALA A 98 -4.49 -5.89 -15.10
C ALA A 98 -3.97 -7.07 -15.93
N LEU A 99 -4.14 -8.29 -15.40
CA LEU A 99 -3.64 -9.53 -15.98
C LEU A 99 -4.76 -10.55 -16.22
N ARG A 100 -4.55 -11.44 -17.19
CA ARG A 100 -5.50 -12.53 -17.50
C ARG A 100 -5.52 -13.65 -16.46
N ASN A 101 -4.41 -13.88 -15.73
CA ASN A 101 -4.30 -14.98 -14.76
C ASN A 101 -3.22 -14.71 -13.70
N CYS A 102 -3.21 -15.52 -12.62
CA CYS A 102 -2.22 -15.39 -11.54
C CYS A 102 -0.81 -15.82 -11.94
N ASP A 103 -0.62 -16.71 -12.92
CA ASP A 103 0.72 -17.10 -13.36
C ASP A 103 1.46 -15.90 -13.94
N ALA A 104 0.78 -15.07 -14.75
CA ALA A 104 1.28 -13.77 -15.17
C ALA A 104 1.58 -12.86 -13.98
N GLY A 105 0.76 -12.88 -12.93
CA GLY A 105 1.03 -12.15 -11.69
C GLY A 105 2.34 -12.57 -11.02
N ARG A 106 2.61 -13.87 -10.95
CA ARG A 106 3.87 -14.43 -10.44
C ARG A 106 5.06 -13.99 -11.29
N LEU A 107 4.92 -14.03 -12.61
CA LEU A 107 5.95 -13.58 -13.54
C LEU A 107 6.23 -12.08 -13.37
N TYR A 108 5.20 -11.25 -13.25
CA TYR A 108 5.34 -9.81 -13.08
C TYR A 108 6.15 -9.46 -11.83
N LEU A 109 5.88 -10.12 -10.70
CA LEU A 109 6.61 -9.90 -9.45
C LEU A 109 8.09 -10.29 -9.52
N ARG A 110 8.49 -11.12 -10.51
CA ARG A 110 9.87 -11.55 -10.76
C ARG A 110 10.41 -11.07 -12.11
N LYS A 111 9.88 -9.97 -12.64
CA LYS A 111 10.19 -9.50 -14.02
C LYS A 111 11.69 -9.37 -14.34
N ASN A 112 12.53 -9.12 -13.33
CA ASN A 112 13.97 -8.96 -13.48
C ASN A 112 14.73 -10.30 -13.64
N GLU A 113 14.07 -11.43 -13.43
CA GLU A 113 14.66 -12.77 -13.43
C GLU A 113 14.10 -13.66 -14.55
N LEU A 114 13.25 -13.10 -15.43
CA LEU A 114 12.52 -13.86 -16.44
C LEU A 114 13.39 -14.21 -17.66
N THR A 115 13.19 -15.42 -18.19
CA THR A 115 13.67 -15.78 -19.53
C THR A 115 12.87 -15.03 -20.61
N SER A 116 13.40 -14.97 -21.84
CA SER A 116 12.69 -14.34 -22.96
C SER A 116 11.31 -14.97 -23.24
N GLU A 117 11.18 -16.29 -23.06
CA GLU A 117 9.89 -16.99 -23.21
C GLU A 117 8.89 -16.55 -22.14
N GLN A 118 9.33 -16.44 -20.89
CA GLN A 118 8.50 -15.96 -19.79
C GLN A 118 8.11 -14.48 -19.94
N GLN A 119 9.00 -13.66 -20.50
CA GLN A 119 8.68 -12.26 -20.82
C GLN A 119 7.59 -12.16 -21.89
N ASN A 120 7.65 -12.98 -22.94
CA ASN A 120 6.62 -13.02 -23.97
C ASN A 120 5.27 -13.46 -23.39
N LEU A 121 5.26 -14.54 -22.59
CA LEU A 121 4.04 -15.01 -21.90
C LEU A 121 3.42 -13.94 -20.99
N LEU A 122 4.26 -13.20 -20.25
CA LEU A 122 3.80 -12.08 -19.43
C LEU A 122 3.19 -10.98 -20.32
N SER A 123 3.88 -10.58 -21.39
CA SER A 123 3.41 -9.53 -22.30
C SER A 123 2.06 -9.86 -22.93
N GLU A 124 1.83 -11.12 -23.33
CA GLU A 124 0.56 -11.58 -23.90
C GLU A 124 -0.57 -11.66 -22.85
N SER A 125 -0.20 -11.81 -21.58
CA SER A 125 -1.14 -11.93 -20.46
C SER A 125 -1.53 -10.59 -19.84
N VAL A 126 -0.84 -9.50 -20.17
CA VAL A 126 -1.21 -8.15 -19.74
C VAL A 126 -2.43 -7.70 -20.52
N ILE A 127 -3.48 -7.34 -19.79
CA ILE A 127 -4.71 -6.78 -20.34
C ILE A 127 -4.51 -5.28 -20.58
N ALA A 128 -4.09 -4.56 -19.54
CA ALA A 128 -3.75 -3.15 -19.60
C ALA A 128 -2.94 -2.71 -18.38
N GLU A 129 -2.25 -1.58 -18.52
CA GLU A 129 -1.62 -0.82 -17.44
C GLU A 129 -2.29 0.56 -17.39
N VAL A 130 -2.84 0.94 -16.24
CA VAL A 130 -3.64 2.16 -16.09
C VAL A 130 -3.18 2.94 -14.87
N ASP A 131 -2.82 4.21 -15.10
CA ASP A 131 -2.61 5.19 -14.05
C ASP A 131 -3.93 5.94 -13.77
N ILE A 132 -4.30 6.04 -12.49
CA ILE A 132 -5.55 6.63 -12.03
C ILE A 132 -5.22 7.79 -11.08
N ASP A 133 -5.64 8.99 -11.47
CA ASP A 133 -5.55 10.17 -10.63
C ASP A 133 -6.72 10.19 -9.63
N LEU A 134 -6.59 9.39 -8.56
CA LEU A 134 -7.55 9.36 -7.46
C LEU A 134 -7.58 10.68 -6.67
N LEU A 135 -6.53 11.51 -6.74
CA LEU A 135 -6.59 12.81 -6.08
C LEU A 135 -7.63 13.72 -6.69
N LYS A 136 -7.83 13.69 -8.00
CA LYS A 136 -8.83 14.55 -8.65
C LYS A 136 -10.26 14.25 -8.17
N SER A 137 -10.56 13.00 -7.81
CA SER A 137 -11.90 12.61 -7.34
C SER A 137 -12.17 12.99 -5.88
N LEU A 138 -11.13 13.23 -5.07
CA LEU A 138 -11.30 13.64 -3.68
C LEU A 138 -11.88 15.05 -3.52
N SER A 139 -12.81 15.19 -2.58
CA SER A 139 -13.30 16.48 -2.12
C SER A 139 -12.20 17.32 -1.46
N LYS A 140 -12.41 18.65 -1.35
CA LYS A 140 -11.48 19.54 -0.63
C LYS A 140 -11.25 19.11 0.83
N LYS A 141 -12.28 18.53 1.46
CA LYS A 141 -12.21 18.06 2.85
C LYS A 141 -11.31 16.84 2.95
N GLU A 142 -11.50 15.86 2.07
CA GLU A 142 -10.66 14.65 2.00
C GLU A 142 -9.21 15.04 1.72
N LYS A 143 -8.95 15.84 0.67
CA LYS A 143 -7.60 16.34 0.36
C LYS A 143 -6.90 16.95 1.57
N LYS A 144 -7.63 17.75 2.37
CA LYS A 144 -7.10 18.34 3.60
C LYS A 144 -6.83 17.29 4.69
N LYS A 145 -7.66 16.26 4.81
CA LYS A 145 -7.46 15.13 5.74
C LYS A 145 -6.22 14.35 5.35
N HIS A 146 -6.08 13.97 4.07
CA HIS A 146 -4.88 13.29 3.57
C HIS A 146 -3.63 14.14 3.82
N LYS A 147 -3.63 15.42 3.43
CA LYS A 147 -2.48 16.30 3.68
C LYS A 147 -2.06 16.30 5.16
N LYS A 148 -3.01 16.40 6.09
CA LYS A 148 -2.71 16.38 7.54
C LYS A 148 -2.08 15.06 8.00
N LYS A 149 -2.60 13.91 7.54
CA LYS A 149 -2.05 12.58 7.83
C LYS A 149 -0.62 12.47 7.29
N ARG A 150 -0.39 12.83 6.03
CA ARG A 150 0.93 12.88 5.40
C ARG A 150 1.91 13.76 6.20
N ASP A 151 1.53 15.02 6.45
CA ASP A 151 2.38 15.98 7.17
C ASP A 151 2.73 15.48 8.60
N LEU A 152 1.83 14.73 9.24
CA LEU A 152 2.11 14.09 10.54
C LEU A 152 3.11 12.94 10.37
N ILE A 153 2.87 12.02 9.44
CA ILE A 153 3.74 10.86 9.19
C ILE A 153 5.15 11.33 8.84
N GLU A 154 5.29 12.28 7.91
CA GLU A 154 6.59 12.83 7.52
C GLU A 154 7.33 13.45 8.72
N LEU A 155 6.62 14.19 9.55
CA LEU A 155 7.20 14.83 10.73
C LEU A 155 7.74 13.77 11.70
N VAL A 156 6.92 12.77 12.05
CA VAL A 156 7.31 11.71 12.99
C VAL A 156 8.37 10.81 12.38
N SER A 157 8.30 10.52 11.09
CA SER A 157 9.28 9.74 10.34
C SER A 157 10.64 10.42 10.32
N LYS A 158 10.71 11.72 9.99
CA LYS A 158 11.94 12.52 10.02
C LYS A 158 12.56 12.56 11.42
N GLU A 159 11.74 12.78 12.46
CA GLU A 159 12.23 12.80 13.85
C GLU A 159 12.74 11.42 14.30
N SER A 160 12.00 10.35 13.98
CA SER A 160 12.37 8.98 14.32
C SER A 160 13.64 8.56 13.58
N CYS A 161 13.72 8.81 12.28
CA CYS A 161 14.88 8.50 11.44
C CYS A 161 16.14 9.21 11.93
N LYS A 162 16.02 10.48 12.34
CA LYS A 162 17.15 11.22 12.93
C LYS A 162 17.66 10.54 14.22
N LYS A 163 16.77 10.17 15.14
CA LYS A 163 17.15 9.49 16.38
C LYS A 163 17.73 8.10 16.13
N LEU A 164 17.21 7.37 15.14
CA LEU A 164 17.77 6.08 14.71
C LEU A 164 19.19 6.26 14.15
N ALA A 165 19.41 7.28 13.32
CA ALA A 165 20.73 7.58 12.76
C ALA A 165 21.78 7.93 13.84
N GLU A 166 21.37 8.50 14.98
CA GLU A 166 22.27 8.77 16.12
C GLU A 166 22.82 7.48 16.77
N PHE A 167 22.13 6.33 16.63
CA PHE A 167 22.61 5.03 17.12
C PHE A 167 23.62 4.36 16.18
N GLY A 168 23.50 4.58 14.87
CA GLY A 168 24.24 3.84 13.83
C GLY A 168 23.67 2.44 13.57
N THR A 169 23.82 1.95 12.34
CA THR A 169 23.28 0.64 11.86
C THR A 169 23.72 -0.53 12.76
N ASP A 170 25.00 -0.55 13.14
CA ASP A 170 25.64 -1.71 13.79
C ASP A 170 25.20 -1.92 15.24
N LYS A 171 24.54 -0.92 15.84
CA LYS A 171 24.04 -0.95 17.22
C LYS A 171 22.52 -1.02 17.28
N LEU A 172 21.84 -0.96 16.13
CA LEU A 172 20.39 -1.01 16.09
C LEU A 172 19.93 -2.44 16.40
N THR A 173 19.12 -2.59 17.42
CA THR A 173 18.36 -3.80 17.73
C THR A 173 16.88 -3.54 17.53
N MET A 174 16.09 -4.60 17.33
CA MET A 174 14.63 -4.47 17.22
C MET A 174 14.01 -3.78 18.45
N GLU A 175 14.58 -4.01 19.63
CA GLU A 175 14.17 -3.34 20.86
C GLU A 175 14.44 -1.83 20.80
N SER A 176 15.68 -1.43 20.45
CA SER A 176 16.04 -0.01 20.34
C SER A 176 15.22 0.71 19.26
N PHE A 177 14.97 0.04 18.13
CA PHE A 177 14.10 0.52 17.05
C PHE A 177 12.68 0.78 17.57
N ASN A 178 12.07 -0.21 18.21
CA ASN A 178 10.73 -0.09 18.78
C ASN A 178 10.64 1.02 19.83
N GLN A 179 11.65 1.15 20.70
CA GLN A 179 11.69 2.21 21.71
C GLN A 179 11.75 3.61 21.07
N ILE A 180 12.58 3.79 20.04
CA ILE A 180 12.73 5.09 19.38
C ILE A 180 11.47 5.48 18.60
N VAL A 181 10.92 4.54 17.83
CA VAL A 181 9.71 4.77 17.02
C VAL A 181 8.48 4.97 17.92
N SER A 182 8.30 4.14 18.95
CA SER A 182 7.23 4.32 19.95
C SER A 182 7.38 5.63 20.71
N GLY A 183 8.59 5.90 21.22
CA GLY A 183 8.86 7.07 22.04
C GLY A 183 8.64 8.36 21.27
N THR A 184 9.02 8.39 19.99
CA THR A 184 8.76 9.53 19.12
C THR A 184 7.27 9.65 18.81
N SER A 185 6.61 8.56 18.41
CA SER A 185 5.17 8.52 18.12
C SER A 185 4.29 8.96 19.31
N ALA A 186 4.67 8.59 20.54
CA ALA A 186 3.93 8.93 21.76
C ALA A 186 3.78 10.45 21.97
N ASN A 187 4.76 11.25 21.52
CA ASN A 187 4.70 12.71 21.58
C ASN A 187 3.58 13.31 20.71
N TYR A 188 3.08 12.52 19.75
CA TYR A 188 2.08 12.95 18.78
C TYR A 188 0.72 12.26 18.96
N ALA A 189 0.53 11.42 19.99
CA ALA A 189 -0.66 10.61 20.20
C ALA A 189 -1.99 11.39 20.10
N GLU A 190 -2.08 12.58 20.73
CA GLU A 190 -3.29 13.40 20.66
C GLU A 190 -3.55 13.94 19.24
N LYS A 191 -2.47 14.31 18.54
CA LYS A 191 -2.54 14.79 17.16
C LYS A 191 -2.94 13.66 16.21
N THR A 192 -2.43 12.45 16.42
CA THR A 192 -2.81 11.23 15.70
C THR A 192 -4.31 10.98 15.80
N MET A 193 -4.87 10.91 17.01
CA MET A 193 -6.31 10.69 17.21
C MET A 193 -7.16 11.74 16.47
N LYS A 194 -6.78 13.03 16.56
CA LYS A 194 -7.51 14.12 15.91
C LYS A 194 -7.45 14.07 14.39
N ILE A 195 -6.35 13.57 13.81
CA ILE A 195 -6.14 13.54 12.36
C ILE A 195 -6.77 12.30 11.73
N TYR A 196 -6.67 11.15 12.40
CA TYR A 196 -7.28 9.90 11.94
C TYR A 196 -8.79 9.89 12.16
N GLU A 197 -9.29 10.64 13.16
CA GLU A 197 -10.70 10.69 13.54
C GLU A 197 -11.23 9.33 14.00
N LEU A 198 -10.38 8.55 14.67
CA LEU A 198 -10.63 7.20 15.17
C LEU A 198 -10.42 7.14 16.71
N PRO A 199 -10.95 6.10 17.38
CA PRO A 199 -10.57 5.76 18.75
C PRO A 199 -9.05 5.61 18.90
N PHE A 200 -8.54 5.79 20.12
CA PHE A 200 -7.10 5.81 20.37
C PHE A 200 -6.37 4.58 19.81
N GLU A 201 -6.85 3.38 20.13
CA GLU A 201 -6.19 2.12 19.74
C GLU A 201 -6.14 1.97 18.21
N GLU A 202 -7.27 2.15 17.53
CA GLU A 202 -7.36 2.11 16.06
C GLU A 202 -6.48 3.18 15.39
N SER A 203 -6.51 4.41 15.92
CA SER A 203 -5.71 5.51 15.38
C SER A 203 -4.20 5.27 15.51
N VAL A 204 -3.76 4.62 16.59
CA VAL A 204 -2.35 4.31 16.83
C VAL A 204 -1.92 3.17 15.92
N ASP A 205 -2.74 2.12 15.78
CA ASP A 205 -2.43 1.00 14.91
C ASP A 205 -2.29 1.44 13.44
N GLU A 206 -3.29 2.14 12.89
CA GLU A 206 -3.23 2.68 11.53
C GLU A 206 -2.02 3.60 11.33
N PHE A 207 -1.78 4.49 12.28
CA PHE A 207 -0.66 5.42 12.23
C PHE A 207 0.70 4.73 12.24
N LEU A 208 0.89 3.71 13.08
CA LEU A 208 2.16 2.99 13.15
C LEU A 208 2.41 2.17 11.88
N ASN A 209 1.37 1.60 11.28
CA ASN A 209 1.46 0.91 9.98
C ASN A 209 1.85 1.89 8.85
N ASP A 210 1.22 3.06 8.81
CA ASP A 210 1.57 4.13 7.87
C ASP A 210 3.01 4.63 8.06
N LEU A 211 3.39 4.86 9.32
CA LEU A 211 4.72 5.34 9.71
C LEU A 211 5.82 4.33 9.36
N MET A 212 5.60 3.03 9.64
CA MET A 212 6.57 1.98 9.35
C MET A 212 6.87 1.91 7.86
N SER A 213 5.82 1.93 7.06
CA SER A 213 5.92 1.87 5.61
C SER A 213 6.63 3.10 5.04
N HIS A 214 6.34 4.29 5.58
CA HIS A 214 7.05 5.52 5.22
C HIS A 214 8.53 5.48 5.67
N LEU A 215 8.85 4.94 6.84
CA LEU A 215 10.24 4.78 7.30
C LEU A 215 11.04 3.84 6.39
N MET A 216 10.46 2.73 5.94
CA MET A 216 11.10 1.83 4.97
C MET A 216 11.42 2.53 3.64
N PHE A 217 10.53 3.45 3.23
CA PHE A 217 10.69 4.21 2.00
C PHE A 217 11.70 5.37 2.13
N ASP A 218 11.65 6.18 3.19
CA ASP A 218 12.43 7.43 3.27
C ASP A 218 13.59 7.41 4.29
N CYS A 219 13.75 6.34 5.07
CA CYS A 219 14.81 6.24 6.06
C CYS A 219 15.80 5.12 5.71
N GLN A 220 16.97 5.49 5.15
CA GLN A 220 18.00 4.54 4.72
C GLN A 220 18.41 3.57 5.83
N ILE A 221 18.66 4.06 7.05
CA ILE A 221 19.06 3.20 8.18
C ILE A 221 18.00 2.16 8.54
N VAL A 222 16.71 2.49 8.41
CA VAL A 222 15.63 1.53 8.65
C VAL A 222 15.61 0.47 7.56
N ARG A 223 15.74 0.89 6.29
CA ARG A 223 15.77 -0.04 5.16
C ARG A 223 16.94 -1.02 5.25
N GLU A 224 18.13 -0.53 5.57
CA GLU A 224 19.33 -1.35 5.77
C GLU A 224 19.15 -2.32 6.93
N PHE A 225 18.65 -1.84 8.08
CA PHE A 225 18.39 -2.68 9.23
C PHE A 225 17.38 -3.79 8.94
N MET A 226 16.25 -3.48 8.31
CA MET A 226 15.21 -4.46 8.01
C MET A 226 15.62 -5.49 6.95
N ASN A 227 16.50 -5.12 6.02
CA ASN A 227 17.06 -6.05 5.04
C ASN A 227 18.17 -6.95 5.62
N SER A 228 18.68 -6.62 6.81
CA SER A 228 19.76 -7.37 7.48
C SER A 228 19.27 -8.37 8.53
N GLN A 229 17.96 -8.37 8.83
CA GLN A 229 17.29 -9.36 9.68
C GLN A 229 16.93 -10.61 8.86
#